data_AF-A0A1I0TDX6-F1
#
_entry.id   AF-A0A1I0TDX6-F1
#
_cell.length_a   1.000
_cell.length_b   1.000
_cell.length_c   1.000
_cell.angle_alpha   90.00
_cell.angle_beta   90.00
_cell.angle_gamma   90.00
#
_symmetry.space_group_name_H-M   'P 1'
#
loop_
_entity.id
_entity.type
_entity.pdbx_description
1 polymer ?
#
loop_
_entity_poly.entity_id
_entity_poly.type
_entity_poly.pdbx_seq_one_letter_code
_entity_poly.pdbx_strand_id
1 'polypeptide(L)'
;MKQNFQRWCLVVLWCLVIYCFSEFSLFTGENTKRVLEAVLAYLPFGRGGDGTSSPLNFIVRKLAHLTEFGILAVLVWRALEPMRLAYVGAWIFATVYAMTDEWHQSFEPGRTATPKDVVIDSCGALLALIGVFLYMRWKKKNHNPAKQGVL
;
A
#
# COMPACT_ATOMS: atom_id res chain seq x y z
N MET A 1 6.27 -26.76 3.25
CA MET A 1 5.83 -26.03 4.47
C MET A 1 6.63 -24.76 4.74
N LYS A 2 7.98 -24.79 4.81
CA LYS A 2 8.83 -23.59 5.09
C LYS A 2 8.58 -22.39 4.15
N GLN A 3 8.40 -22.62 2.85
CA GLN A 3 8.20 -21.52 1.89
C GLN A 3 6.86 -20.77 2.06
N ASN A 4 5.79 -21.47 2.43
CA ASN A 4 4.49 -20.81 2.67
C ASN A 4 4.56 -19.99 3.96
N PHE A 5 5.18 -20.54 5.00
CA PHE A 5 5.40 -19.84 6.26
C PHE A 5 6.17 -18.52 6.07
N GLN A 6 7.26 -18.53 5.31
CA GLN A 6 8.03 -17.31 5.00
C GLN A 6 7.20 -16.24 4.29
N ARG A 7 6.32 -16.62 3.35
CA ARG A 7 5.43 -15.67 2.66
C ARG A 7 4.44 -15.02 3.61
N TRP A 8 3.84 -15.81 4.50
CA TRP A 8 2.93 -15.29 5.52
C TRP A 8 3.65 -14.46 6.59
N CYS A 9 4.90 -14.77 6.93
CA CYS A 9 5.72 -13.91 7.79
C CYS A 9 5.92 -12.52 7.18
N LEU A 10 6.16 -12.43 5.87
CA LEU A 10 6.28 -11.13 5.18
C LEU A 10 4.96 -10.35 5.19
N VAL A 11 3.82 -11.03 5.01
CA VAL A 11 2.49 -10.40 5.12
C VAL A 11 2.29 -9.83 6.52
N VAL A 12 2.53 -10.64 7.56
CA VAL A 12 2.37 -10.19 8.95
C VAL A 12 3.32 -9.05 9.28
N LEU A 13 4.59 -9.16 8.87
CA LEU A 13 5.56 -8.07 9.04
C LEU A 13 5.07 -6.79 8.38
N TRP A 14 4.53 -6.87 7.16
CA TRP A 14 4.03 -5.70 6.45
C TRP A 14 2.76 -5.12 7.08
N CYS A 15 1.86 -5.98 7.59
CA CYS A 15 0.73 -5.54 8.40
C CYS A 15 1.21 -4.77 9.64
N LEU A 16 2.22 -5.28 10.36
CA LEU A 16 2.83 -4.57 11.49
C LEU A 16 3.45 -3.24 11.06
N VAL A 17 4.08 -3.17 9.89
CA VAL A 17 4.59 -1.90 9.34
C VAL A 17 3.45 -0.92 9.11
N ILE A 18 2.36 -1.33 8.44
CA ILE A 18 1.19 -0.45 8.21
C ILE A 18 0.57 -0.04 9.54
N TYR A 19 0.37 -0.98 10.46
CA TYR A 19 -0.19 -0.71 11.78
C TYR A 19 0.68 0.29 12.54
N CYS A 20 1.99 0.07 12.60
CA CYS A 20 2.93 1.02 13.16
C CYS A 20 2.87 2.35 12.43
N PHE A 21 2.78 2.41 11.09
CA PHE A 21 2.73 3.67 10.34
C PHE A 21 1.42 4.44 10.56
N SER A 22 0.32 3.72 10.76
CA SER A 22 -0.99 4.25 11.11
C SER A 22 -1.06 4.72 12.56
N GLU A 23 -0.47 4.01 13.52
CA GLU A 23 -0.25 4.48 14.89
C GLU A 23 0.78 5.64 14.94
N PHE A 24 1.82 5.57 14.11
CA PHE A 24 2.81 6.62 13.85
C PHE A 24 2.26 7.67 12.89
N SER A 25 0.94 7.81 12.74
CA SER A 25 0.31 8.94 12.07
C SER A 25 0.48 10.25 12.87
N LEU A 26 1.71 10.52 13.32
CA LEU A 26 2.27 11.79 13.74
C LEU A 26 1.41 12.48 14.79
N PHE A 27 1.45 11.93 16.00
CA PHE A 27 0.97 12.52 17.25
C PHE A 27 1.13 14.05 17.30
N THR A 28 -0.03 14.71 17.41
CA THR A 28 -0.31 16.08 17.86
C THR A 28 0.41 17.21 17.12
N GLY A 29 -0.08 17.58 15.92
CA GLY A 29 -0.09 18.95 15.38
C GLY A 29 1.24 19.67 15.08
N GLU A 30 2.34 19.40 15.79
CA GLU A 30 3.65 20.06 15.67
C GLU A 30 4.73 19.14 15.11
N ASN A 31 4.81 17.89 15.56
CA ASN A 31 5.81 16.93 15.06
C ASN A 31 5.45 16.41 13.66
N THR A 32 4.16 16.36 13.32
CA THR A 32 3.64 16.12 11.97
C THR A 32 4.27 17.08 10.97
N LYS A 33 4.30 18.38 11.33
CA LYS A 33 4.86 19.42 10.47
C LYS A 33 6.36 19.25 10.32
N ARG A 34 7.11 18.94 11.38
CA ARG A 34 8.58 18.79 11.32
C ARG A 34 9.03 17.61 10.47
N VAL A 35 8.40 16.45 10.61
CA VAL A 35 8.74 15.27 9.81
C VAL A 35 8.32 15.46 8.36
N LEU A 36 7.14 16.04 8.15
CA LEU A 36 6.65 16.38 6.83
C LEU A 36 7.53 17.44 6.15
N GLU A 37 7.95 18.48 6.87
CA GLU A 37 8.94 19.46 6.41
C GLU A 37 10.30 18.82 6.13
N ALA A 38 10.77 17.87 6.95
CA ALA A 38 12.02 17.16 6.71
C ALA A 38 11.95 16.32 5.42
N VAL A 39 10.85 15.58 5.21
CA VAL A 39 10.61 14.79 3.99
C VAL A 39 10.41 15.69 2.77
N LEU A 40 9.62 16.76 2.91
CA LEU A 40 9.40 17.77 1.87
C LEU A 40 10.67 18.57 1.54
N ALA A 41 11.59 18.76 2.49
CA ALA A 41 12.86 19.43 2.26
C ALA A 41 13.79 18.62 1.33
N TYR A 42 13.62 17.28 1.28
CA TYR A 42 14.28 16.44 0.27
C TYR A 42 13.60 16.52 -1.11
N LEU A 43 12.38 17.06 -1.20
CA LEU A 43 11.71 17.31 -2.46
C LEU A 43 11.98 18.75 -2.95
N PRO A 44 12.42 18.94 -4.20
CA PRO A 44 12.84 20.25 -4.72
C PRO A 44 11.74 21.34 -4.71
N PHE A 45 10.47 20.98 -4.50
CA PHE A 45 9.32 21.89 -4.44
C PHE A 45 8.75 22.13 -3.03
N GLY A 46 9.26 21.47 -1.99
CA GLY A 46 8.71 21.54 -0.62
C GLY A 46 9.15 22.76 0.20
N ARG A 47 10.01 23.61 -0.34
CA ARG A 47 10.77 24.63 0.41
C ARG A 47 10.08 26.00 0.52
N GLY A 48 8.83 26.16 0.07
CA GLY A 48 8.22 27.49 -0.10
C GLY A 48 6.74 27.65 0.24
N GLY A 49 6.08 26.65 0.83
CA GLY A 49 4.69 26.74 1.26
C GLY A 49 4.56 26.48 2.75
N ASP A 50 3.93 27.41 3.46
CA ASP A 50 3.44 27.29 4.83
C ASP A 50 2.87 25.89 5.12
N GLY A 51 3.62 25.13 5.92
CA GLY A 51 3.54 23.68 6.12
C GLY A 51 2.29 23.16 6.83
N THR A 52 1.14 23.81 6.69
CA THR A 52 -0.09 23.48 7.43
C THR A 52 -1.29 23.14 6.57
N SER A 53 -1.27 23.44 5.27
CA SER A 53 -2.45 23.23 4.41
C SER A 53 -2.14 23.20 2.91
N SER A 54 -0.99 22.64 2.52
CA SER A 54 -0.69 22.46 1.10
C SER A 54 -1.41 21.22 0.54
N PRO A 55 -2.13 21.31 -0.60
CA PRO A 55 -2.69 20.16 -1.32
C PRO A 55 -1.66 19.04 -1.59
N LEU A 56 -0.37 19.39 -1.66
CA LEU A 56 0.72 18.44 -1.84
C LEU A 56 0.85 17.47 -0.67
N ASN A 57 0.68 17.91 0.58
CA ASN A 57 0.75 17.05 1.76
C ASN A 57 -0.36 16.01 1.76
N PHE A 58 -1.56 16.44 1.37
CA PHE A 58 -2.68 15.55 1.19
C PHE A 58 -2.40 14.50 0.10
N ILE A 59 -1.86 14.92 -1.05
CA ILE A 59 -1.50 14.02 -2.15
C ILE A 59 -0.43 13.01 -1.72
N VAL A 60 0.65 13.45 -1.07
CA VAL A 60 1.74 12.57 -0.63
C VAL A 60 1.22 11.52 0.35
N ARG A 61 0.39 11.92 1.32
CA ARG A 61 -0.22 10.97 2.27
C ARG A 61 -1.12 9.95 1.55
N LYS A 62 -1.95 10.40 0.61
CA LYS A 62 -2.80 9.50 -0.17
C LYS A 62 -2.01 8.53 -1.03
N LEU A 63 -0.89 8.98 -1.61
CA LEU A 63 0.00 8.12 -2.38
C LEU A 63 0.73 7.10 -1.48
N ALA A 64 1.14 7.49 -0.27
CA ALA A 64 1.79 6.59 0.68
C ALA A 64 0.85 5.42 1.06
N HIS A 65 -0.37 5.71 1.51
CA HIS A 65 -1.36 4.67 1.82
C HIS A 65 -1.68 3.81 0.58
N LEU A 66 -1.90 4.44 -0.57
CA LEU A 66 -2.12 3.72 -1.84
C LEU A 66 -0.99 2.72 -2.14
N THR A 67 0.28 3.09 -1.88
CA THR A 67 1.42 2.19 -2.06
C THR A 67 1.52 1.11 -0.99
N GLU A 68 1.23 1.43 0.27
CA GLU A 68 1.27 0.48 1.40
C GLU A 68 0.29 -0.67 1.21
N PHE A 69 -0.97 -0.34 0.89
CA PHE A 69 -2.01 -1.33 0.62
C PHE A 69 -1.78 -2.05 -0.72
N GLY A 70 -1.17 -1.37 -1.69
CA GLY A 70 -0.68 -1.99 -2.92
C GLY A 70 0.36 -3.11 -2.65
N ILE A 71 1.37 -2.82 -1.83
CA ILE A 71 2.39 -3.80 -1.44
C ILE A 71 1.76 -4.95 -0.64
N LEU A 72 0.86 -4.64 0.30
CA LEU A 72 0.13 -5.65 1.08
C LEU A 72 -0.61 -6.62 0.15
N ALA A 73 -1.36 -6.09 -0.83
CA ALA A 73 -2.10 -6.90 -1.78
C ALA A 73 -1.18 -7.83 -2.59
N VAL A 74 -0.02 -7.34 -3.03
CA VAL A 74 0.97 -8.17 -3.77
C VAL A 74 1.56 -9.27 -2.88
N LEU A 75 1.87 -8.97 -1.62
CA LEU A 75 2.41 -9.96 -0.67
C LEU A 75 1.37 -11.06 -0.38
N VAL A 76 0.12 -10.67 -0.14
CA VAL A 76 -0.97 -11.62 0.10
C VAL A 76 -1.25 -12.45 -1.15
N TRP A 77 -1.25 -11.83 -2.34
CA TRP A 77 -1.40 -12.56 -3.60
C TRP A 77 -0.32 -13.63 -3.76
N ARG A 78 0.93 -13.31 -3.46
CA ARG A 78 2.05 -14.25 -3.51
C ARG A 78 1.93 -15.35 -2.44
N ALA A 79 1.35 -15.06 -1.28
CA ALA A 79 1.09 -16.04 -0.24
C ALA A 79 -0.07 -16.99 -0.60
N LEU A 80 -1.06 -16.51 -1.36
CA LEU A 80 -2.20 -17.28 -1.84
C LEU A 80 -1.93 -18.05 -3.14
N GLU A 81 -0.95 -17.66 -3.96
CA GLU A 81 -0.58 -18.40 -5.17
C GLU A 81 -0.14 -19.83 -4.82
N PRO A 82 -0.69 -20.89 -5.48
CA PRO A 82 -1.40 -20.88 -6.77
C PRO A 82 -2.93 -20.99 -6.69
N MET A 83 -3.57 -20.59 -5.59
CA MET A 83 -5.03 -20.66 -5.45
C MET A 83 -5.74 -19.90 -6.60
N ARG A 84 -6.80 -20.49 -7.16
CA ARG A 84 -7.58 -19.92 -8.28
C ARG A 84 -8.08 -18.49 -8.00
N LEU A 85 -8.38 -18.21 -6.73
CA LEU A 85 -8.89 -16.92 -6.27
C LEU A 85 -7.81 -16.06 -5.61
N ALA A 86 -6.52 -16.29 -5.85
CA ALA A 86 -5.44 -15.55 -5.18
C ALA A 86 -5.54 -14.02 -5.37
N TYR A 87 -5.89 -13.55 -6.57
CA TYR A 87 -6.08 -12.12 -6.83
C TYR A 87 -7.28 -11.53 -6.07
N VAL A 88 -8.41 -12.24 -6.08
CA VAL A 88 -9.63 -11.80 -5.39
C VAL A 88 -9.44 -11.84 -3.88
N GLY A 89 -8.86 -12.92 -3.36
CA GLY A 89 -8.57 -13.08 -1.93
C GLY A 89 -7.57 -12.06 -1.42
N ALA A 90 -6.55 -11.71 -2.22
CA ALA A 90 -5.59 -10.67 -1.87
C ALA A 90 -6.22 -9.28 -1.82
N TRP A 91 -7.08 -8.97 -2.79
CA TRP A 91 -7.82 -7.71 -2.79
C TRP A 91 -8.78 -7.61 -1.61
N ILE A 92 -9.58 -8.65 -1.35
CA ILE A 92 -10.49 -8.70 -0.18
C ILE A 92 -9.71 -8.54 1.11
N PHE A 93 -8.58 -9.24 1.27
CA PHE A 93 -7.75 -9.12 2.47
C PHE A 93 -7.25 -7.69 2.65
N ALA A 94 -6.72 -7.05 1.60
CA ALA A 94 -6.25 -5.68 1.67
C ALA A 94 -7.39 -4.70 1.98
N THR A 95 -8.57 -4.88 1.41
CA THR A 95 -9.76 -4.06 1.71
C THR A 95 -10.21 -4.22 3.16
N VAL A 96 -10.29 -5.44 3.67
CA VAL A 96 -10.65 -5.70 5.08
C VAL A 96 -9.60 -5.10 6.01
N TYR A 97 -8.32 -5.22 5.66
CA TYR A 97 -7.25 -4.59 6.43
C TYR A 97 -7.35 -3.06 6.44
N ALA A 98 -7.68 -2.44 5.30
CA ALA A 98 -7.93 -0.99 5.23
C ALA A 98 -9.13 -0.55 6.09
N MET A 99 -10.19 -1.37 6.16
CA MET A 99 -11.30 -1.12 7.07
C MET A 99 -10.86 -1.20 8.54
N THR A 100 -10.01 -2.16 8.89
CA THR A 100 -9.47 -2.24 10.26
C THR A 100 -8.55 -1.06 10.57
N ASP A 101 -7.81 -0.56 9.59
CA ASP A 101 -6.94 0.60 9.75
C ASP A 101 -7.74 1.88 10.02
N GLU A 102 -8.75 2.18 9.20
CA GLU A 102 -9.66 3.31 9.42
C GLU A 102 -10.44 3.19 10.73
N TRP A 103 -10.81 1.98 11.12
CA TRP A 103 -11.43 1.73 12.42
C TRP A 103 -10.47 2.08 13.56
N HIS A 104 -9.19 1.68 13.49
CA HIS A 104 -8.20 2.07 14.50
C HIS A 104 -7.97 3.59 14.52
N GLN A 105 -7.86 4.22 13.36
CA GLN A 105 -7.73 5.68 13.24
C GLN A 105 -8.93 6.44 13.82
N SER A 106 -10.12 5.84 13.83
CA SER A 106 -11.33 6.47 14.40
C SER A 106 -11.26 6.69 15.92
N PHE A 107 -10.36 6.00 16.62
CA PHE A 107 -10.12 6.20 18.04
C PHE A 107 -9.15 7.35 18.33
N GLU A 108 -8.53 7.95 17.30
CA GLU A 108 -7.63 9.08 17.45
C GLU A 108 -8.43 10.40 17.61
N PRO A 109 -8.22 11.16 18.69
CA PRO A 109 -8.92 12.42 18.90
C PRO A 109 -8.66 13.43 17.78
N GLY A 110 -9.73 13.91 17.13
CA GLY A 110 -9.65 14.93 16.08
C GLY A 110 -9.51 14.40 14.65
N ARG A 111 -9.55 13.07 14.46
CA ARG A 111 -9.54 12.44 13.13
C ARG A 111 -10.92 11.89 12.78
N THR A 112 -11.49 12.34 11.67
CA THR A 112 -12.73 11.77 11.13
C THR A 112 -12.40 10.64 10.17
N ALA A 113 -12.57 9.40 10.64
CA ALA A 113 -12.54 8.22 9.78
C ALA A 113 -13.54 8.40 8.64
N THR A 114 -13.08 8.21 7.41
CA THR A 114 -13.89 8.48 6.22
C THR A 114 -13.89 7.26 5.33
N PRO A 115 -15.06 6.72 4.95
CA PRO A 115 -15.15 5.57 4.02
C PRO A 115 -14.41 5.78 2.68
N LYS A 116 -14.15 7.03 2.31
CA LYS A 116 -13.35 7.40 1.13
C LYS A 116 -11.91 6.87 1.20
N ASP A 117 -11.36 6.74 2.40
CA ASP A 117 -9.95 6.36 2.60
C ASP A 117 -9.80 4.85 2.34
N VAL A 118 -10.71 4.04 2.90
CA VAL A 118 -10.85 2.61 2.54
C VAL A 118 -10.99 2.39 1.04
N VAL A 119 -11.76 3.23 0.35
CA VAL A 119 -11.96 3.13 -1.11
C VAL A 119 -10.67 3.42 -1.86
N ILE A 120 -9.93 4.48 -1.48
CA ILE A 120 -8.66 4.83 -2.11
C ILE A 120 -7.64 3.70 -1.92
N ASP A 121 -7.56 3.14 -0.73
CA ASP A 121 -6.64 2.06 -0.39
C ASP A 121 -6.98 0.76 -1.12
N SER A 122 -8.28 0.46 -1.22
CA SER A 122 -8.79 -0.66 -2.02
C SER A 122 -8.50 -0.50 -3.51
N CYS A 123 -8.57 0.74 -4.03
CA CYS A 123 -8.16 1.04 -5.40
C CYS A 123 -6.66 0.86 -5.59
N GLY A 124 -5.83 1.26 -4.62
CA GLY A 124 -4.38 1.02 -4.62
C GLY A 124 -4.03 -0.46 -4.70
N ALA A 125 -4.65 -1.27 -3.84
CA ALA A 125 -4.55 -2.72 -3.86
C ALA A 125 -4.92 -3.29 -5.23
N LEU A 126 -6.03 -2.84 -5.82
CA LEU A 126 -6.48 -3.31 -7.13
C LEU A 126 -5.49 -2.95 -8.25
N LEU A 127 -4.99 -1.71 -8.27
CA LEU A 127 -4.03 -1.24 -9.27
C LEU A 127 -2.72 -2.04 -9.22
N ALA A 128 -2.21 -2.30 -8.00
CA ALA A 128 -1.01 -3.11 -7.82
C ALA A 128 -1.21 -4.54 -8.35
N LEU A 129 -2.35 -5.16 -8.06
CA LEU A 129 -2.70 -6.50 -8.53
C LEU A 129 -2.86 -6.57 -10.05
N ILE A 130 -3.46 -5.55 -10.68
CA ILE A 130 -3.53 -5.43 -12.14
C ILE A 130 -2.12 -5.35 -12.73
N GLY A 131 -1.23 -4.55 -12.12
CA GLY A 131 0.17 -4.44 -12.53
C GLY A 131 0.88 -5.80 -12.50
N VAL A 132 0.73 -6.56 -11.40
CA VAL A 132 1.27 -7.93 -11.28
C VAL A 132 0.71 -8.84 -12.37
N PHE A 133 -0.59 -8.82 -12.61
CA PHE A 133 -1.24 -9.65 -13.63
C PHE A 133 -0.68 -9.36 -15.04
N LEU A 134 -0.57 -8.09 -15.40
CA LEU A 134 -0.01 -7.66 -16.69
C LEU A 134 1.45 -8.07 -16.83
N TYR A 135 2.26 -7.88 -15.78
CA TYR A 135 3.65 -8.29 -15.75
C TYR A 135 3.82 -9.80 -15.94
N MET A 136 3.03 -10.62 -15.24
CA MET A 136 3.07 -12.07 -15.38
C MET A 136 2.64 -12.53 -16.78
N ARG A 137 1.60 -11.90 -17.36
CA ARG A 137 1.17 -12.18 -18.74
C ARG A 137 2.26 -11.84 -19.74
N TRP A 138 2.91 -10.69 -19.58
CA TRP A 138 4.02 -10.26 -20.44
C TRP A 138 5.21 -11.22 -20.34
N LYS A 139 5.60 -11.61 -19.11
CA LYS A 139 6.67 -12.58 -18.88
C LYS A 139 6.38 -13.93 -19.54
N LYS A 140 5.15 -14.44 -19.41
CA LYS A 140 4.73 -15.71 -20.04
C LYS A 140 4.73 -15.63 -21.56
N LYS A 141 4.33 -14.50 -22.15
CA LYS A 141 4.38 -14.27 -23.61
C LYS A 141 5.81 -14.26 -24.15
N ASN A 142 6.76 -13.70 -23.39
CA ASN A 142 8.16 -13.59 -23.82
C ASN A 142 9.02 -14.82 -23.53
N HIS A 143 8.64 -15.64 -22.53
CA HIS A 143 9.26 -16.95 -22.26
C HIS A 143 8.60 -18.11 -23.01
N ASN A 144 7.83 -17.84 -24.08
CA ASN A 144 7.25 -18.90 -24.89
C ASN A 144 8.36 -19.54 -25.76
N PRO A 145 8.76 -20.81 -25.54
CA PRO A 145 9.90 -21.42 -26.22
C PRO A 145 9.74 -21.50 -27.75
N ALA A 146 8.50 -21.42 -28.25
CA ALA A 146 8.20 -21.33 -29.68
C ALA A 146 8.76 -20.06 -30.37
N LYS A 147 9.14 -19.01 -29.62
CA LYS A 147 9.84 -17.83 -30.15
C LYS A 147 11.36 -17.88 -30.01
N GLN A 148 11.90 -18.80 -29.22
CA GLN A 148 13.34 -18.89 -28.92
C GLN A 148 14.07 -19.92 -29.81
N GLY A 149 13.35 -20.73 -30.59
CA GLY A 149 13.91 -21.67 -31.57
C GLY A 149 13.91 -21.18 -33.02
N VAL A 150 13.72 -19.88 -33.26
CA VAL A 150 13.77 -19.26 -34.59
C VAL A 150 14.84 -18.17 -34.59
N LEU A 151 16.09 -18.54 -34.29
CA LEU A 151 17.31 -17.80 -34.61
C LEU A 151 18.44 -18.81 -34.80
#